data_AF-A0A7J4T7K5-F1
#
_entry.id   AF-A0A7J4T7K5-F1
#
_cell.length_a   1.000
_cell.length_b   1.000
_cell.length_c   1.000
_cell.angle_alpha   90.00
_cell.angle_beta   90.00
_cell.angle_gamma   90.00
#
_symmetry.space_group_name_H-M   'P 1'
#
loop_
_entity.id
_entity.type
_entity.pdbx_description
1 polymer ?
#
loop_
_entity_poly.entity_id
_entity_poly.type
_entity_poly.pdbx_seq_one_letter_code
_entity_poly.pdbx_strand_id
1 'polypeptide(L)'
;MKLRDALHDDGLIRLLPMVEVEEKMELFLPSISQKRFNKLVKMWPKMDYEQRRTSLSELALPALRDVEFSTGRLEELIWKRVIFPGSRFDLATLLWRIEQSWPLEDEESRLHASTQADMLVKTGELIPQS
;
A
#
# COMPACT_ATOMS: atom_id res chain seq x y z
N MET A 1 -17.86 -4.40 -5.96
CA MET A 1 -17.68 -3.73 -7.27
C MET A 1 -16.28 -4.08 -7.76
N LYS A 2 -16.09 -4.48 -9.02
CA LYS A 2 -14.78 -4.88 -9.54
C LYS A 2 -13.97 -3.63 -9.89
N LEU A 3 -12.63 -3.67 -9.78
CA LEU A 3 -11.77 -2.51 -10.08
C LEU A 3 -12.01 -1.95 -11.48
N ARG A 4 -12.06 -2.80 -12.51
CA ARG A 4 -12.35 -2.37 -13.88
C ARG A 4 -13.68 -1.62 -13.98
N ASP A 5 -14.72 -2.16 -13.36
CA ASP A 5 -16.06 -1.58 -13.43
C ASP A 5 -16.08 -0.24 -12.66
N ALA A 6 -15.44 -0.17 -11.49
CA ALA A 6 -15.29 1.07 -10.73
C ALA A 6 -14.53 2.17 -11.50
N LEU A 7 -13.45 1.80 -12.20
CA LEU A 7 -12.70 2.74 -13.04
C LEU A 7 -13.46 3.12 -14.31
N HIS A 8 -14.30 2.24 -14.84
CA HIS A 8 -15.13 2.52 -16.00
C HIS A 8 -16.28 3.48 -15.65
N ASP A 9 -16.94 3.23 -14.52
CA ASP A 9 -18.14 3.94 -14.11
C ASP A 9 -17.81 5.29 -13.47
N ASP A 10 -16.88 5.31 -12.51
CA ASP A 10 -16.54 6.51 -11.73
C ASP A 10 -15.21 7.15 -12.17
N GLY A 11 -14.27 6.36 -12.69
CA GLY A 11 -12.93 6.85 -13.08
C GLY A 11 -12.06 7.30 -11.90
N LEU A 12 -12.43 6.95 -10.67
CA LEU A 12 -11.78 7.43 -9.45
C LEU A 12 -10.99 6.32 -8.76
N ILE A 13 -9.83 6.70 -8.23
CA ILE A 13 -9.07 5.93 -7.24
C ILE A 13 -8.96 6.75 -5.96
N ARG A 14 -8.96 6.08 -4.81
CA ARG A 14 -8.75 6.73 -3.52
C ARG A 14 -7.28 6.62 -3.14
N LEU A 15 -6.69 7.76 -2.80
CA LEU A 15 -5.33 7.83 -2.25
C LEU A 15 -5.42 8.18 -0.77
N LEU A 16 -4.78 7.37 0.07
CA LEU A 16 -4.70 7.58 1.52
C LEU A 16 -3.25 7.64 1.99
N PRO A 17 -2.94 8.42 3.03
CA PRO A 17 -1.68 8.24 3.73
C PRO A 17 -1.68 6.89 4.46
N MET A 18 -0.50 6.32 4.70
CA MET A 18 -0.35 4.99 5.31
C MET A 18 -1.04 4.84 6.67
N VAL A 19 -1.22 5.95 7.40
CA VAL A 19 -1.87 5.99 8.71
C VAL A 19 -3.40 5.94 8.66
N GLU A 20 -3.99 6.11 7.47
CA GLU A 20 -5.44 6.02 7.23
C GLU A 20 -5.84 4.69 6.58
N VAL A 21 -4.89 3.82 6.24
CA VAL A 21 -5.19 2.48 5.74
C VAL A 21 -5.67 1.63 6.92
N GLU A 22 -6.90 1.10 6.81
CA GLU A 22 -7.60 0.41 7.90
C GLU A 22 -6.92 -0.91 8.29
N GLU A 23 -6.49 -1.67 7.29
CA GLU A 23 -5.72 -2.88 7.53
C GLU A 23 -4.28 -2.56 7.88
N LYS A 24 -3.76 -3.30 8.87
CA LYS A 24 -2.37 -3.15 9.27
C LYS A 24 -1.48 -3.36 8.05
N MET A 25 -0.70 -2.33 7.75
CA MET A 25 0.36 -2.41 6.77
C MET A 25 1.30 -3.56 7.18
N GLU A 26 1.29 -4.64 6.40
CA GLU A 26 2.27 -5.74 6.53
C GLU A 26 3.59 -5.38 5.86
N LEU A 27 3.55 -4.40 4.96
CA LEU A 27 4.73 -3.84 4.34
C LEU A 27 5.62 -3.17 5.39
N PHE A 28 6.75 -3.81 5.68
CA PHE A 28 7.70 -3.33 6.65
C PHE A 28 8.57 -2.23 6.05
N LEU A 29 8.44 -1.01 6.58
CA LEU A 29 9.41 0.07 6.37
C LEU A 29 10.40 0.04 7.53
N PRO A 30 11.59 -0.61 7.41
CA PRO A 30 12.49 -0.89 8.53
C PRO A 30 12.90 0.36 9.30
N SER A 31 13.07 1.46 8.58
CA SER A 31 13.45 2.76 9.13
C SER A 31 12.33 3.44 9.93
N ILE A 32 11.07 2.99 9.82
CA ILE A 32 9.93 3.56 10.55
C ILE A 32 9.63 2.77 11.83
N SER A 33 9.65 3.46 12.97
CA SER A 33 9.28 2.84 14.25
C SER A 33 7.79 2.46 14.29
N GLN A 34 7.50 1.15 14.35
CA GLN A 34 6.13 0.64 14.49
C GLN A 34 5.39 1.23 15.70
N LYS A 35 6.10 1.47 16.81
CA LYS A 35 5.54 2.11 18.01
C LYS A 35 5.09 3.54 17.71
N ARG A 36 5.90 4.33 16.98
CA ARG A 36 5.55 5.71 16.58
C ARG A 36 4.38 5.70 15.59
N PHE A 37 4.42 4.80 14.60
CA PHE A 37 3.31 4.64 13.64
C PHE A 37 1.99 4.31 14.34
N ASN A 38 1.96 3.28 15.19
CA ASN A 38 0.74 2.89 15.91
C ASN A 38 0.21 4.00 16.83
N LYS A 39 1.10 4.82 17.41
CA LYS A 39 0.69 6.01 18.17
C LYS A 39 0.07 7.07 17.26
N LEU A 40 0.66 7.31 16.09
CA LEU A 40 0.17 8.29 15.13
C LEU A 40 -1.22 7.89 14.60
N VAL A 41 -1.43 6.63 14.20
CA VAL A 41 -2.74 6.11 13.76
C VAL A 41 -3.85 6.41 14.78
N LYS A 42 -3.57 6.19 16.09
CA LYS A 42 -4.54 6.45 17.16
C LYS A 42 -4.87 7.94 17.36
N MET A 43 -3.89 8.82 17.11
CA MET A 43 -4.05 10.26 17.30
C MET A 43 -4.59 10.96 16.05
N TRP A 44 -4.39 10.36 14.87
CA TRP A 44 -4.70 10.95 13.56
C TRP A 44 -6.11 11.53 13.43
N PRO A 45 -7.19 10.86 13.90
CA PRO A 45 -8.55 11.41 13.80
C PRO A 45 -8.76 12.69 14.62
N LYS A 46 -7.91 12.94 15.63
CA LYS A 46 -7.98 14.09 16.54
C LYS A 46 -7.09 15.26 16.09
N MET A 47 -6.29 15.06 15.04
CA MET A 47 -5.34 16.05 14.55
C MET A 47 -5.97 16.93 13.47
N ASP A 48 -5.61 18.22 13.50
CA ASP A 48 -5.86 19.15 12.41
C ASP A 48 -4.91 18.93 11.22
N TYR A 49 -5.08 19.71 10.15
CA TYR A 49 -4.29 19.60 8.93
C TYR A 49 -2.78 19.79 9.17
N GLU A 50 -2.37 20.81 9.93
CA GLU A 50 -0.95 21.10 10.16
C GLU A 50 -0.28 20.06 11.05
N GLN A 51 -1.01 19.58 12.06
CA GLN A 51 -0.58 18.49 12.92
C GLN A 51 -0.38 17.19 12.13
N ARG A 52 -1.29 16.87 11.21
CA ARG A 52 -1.17 15.70 10.32
C ARG A 52 0.04 15.82 9.40
N ARG A 53 0.20 16.97 8.73
CA ARG A 53 1.32 17.25 7.82
C ARG A 53 2.66 17.10 8.53
N THR A 54 2.79 17.72 9.71
CA THR A 54 4.04 17.70 10.50
C THR A 54 4.32 16.30 11.04
N SER A 55 3.34 15.65 11.69
CA SER A 55 3.54 14.34 12.31
C SER A 55 3.87 13.24 11.31
N LEU A 56 3.24 13.26 10.13
CA LEU A 56 3.55 12.29 9.07
C LEU A 56 4.96 12.51 8.50
N SER A 57 5.37 13.77 8.31
CA SER A 57 6.72 14.10 7.88
C SER A 57 7.77 13.64 8.90
N GLU A 58 7.54 13.90 10.19
CA GLU A 58 8.42 13.44 11.27
C GLU A 58 8.51 11.92 11.40
N LEU A 59 7.43 11.21 11.06
CA LEU A 59 7.44 9.75 11.00
C LEU A 59 8.29 9.25 9.83
N ALA A 60 8.25 9.94 8.68
CA ALA A 60 8.94 9.58 7.46
C ALA A 60 10.44 9.94 7.47
N LEU A 61 10.87 10.94 8.24
CA LEU A 61 12.25 11.44 8.29
C LEU A 61 13.33 10.34 8.37
N PRO A 62 13.20 9.30 9.21
CA PRO A 62 14.19 8.22 9.24
C PRO A 62 14.31 7.46 7.91
N ALA A 63 13.20 7.24 7.22
CA ALA A 63 13.16 6.50 5.95
C ALA A 63 13.80 7.27 4.79
N LEU A 64 13.88 8.61 4.86
CA LEU A 64 14.58 9.41 3.85
C LEU A 64 16.10 9.21 3.84
N ARG A 65 16.65 8.60 4.90
CA ARG A 65 18.08 8.26 4.99
C ARG A 65 18.36 6.83 4.53
N ASP A 66 17.30 6.08 4.22
CA ASP A 66 17.38 4.70 3.76
C ASP A 66 17.72 4.69 2.27
N VAL A 67 18.76 3.95 1.90
CA VAL A 67 19.18 3.80 0.49
C VAL A 67 18.37 2.75 -0.25
N GLU A 68 17.58 1.94 0.45
CA GLU A 68 16.77 0.87 -0.13
C GLU A 68 15.60 1.42 -0.96
N PHE A 69 15.06 2.59 -0.59
CA PHE A 69 13.91 3.18 -1.25
C PHE A 69 14.24 4.51 -1.91
N SER A 70 13.85 4.66 -3.18
CA SER A 70 13.88 5.96 -3.83
C SER A 70 12.88 6.92 -3.15
N THR A 71 13.12 8.23 -3.26
CA THR A 71 12.19 9.25 -2.74
C THR A 71 10.78 9.08 -3.29
N GLY A 72 10.65 8.79 -4.59
CA GLY A 72 9.35 8.52 -5.22
C GLY A 72 8.66 7.29 -4.62
N ARG A 73 9.42 6.23 -4.33
CA ARG A 73 8.88 5.05 -3.67
C ARG A 73 8.39 5.37 -2.26
N LEU A 74 9.13 6.17 -1.49
CA LEU A 74 8.68 6.61 -0.17
C LEU A 74 7.40 7.45 -0.24
N GLU A 75 7.23 8.31 -1.26
CA GLU A 75 5.98 9.05 -1.46
C GLU A 75 4.77 8.15 -1.63
N GLU A 76 4.89 7.11 -2.47
CA GLU A 76 3.85 6.11 -2.69
C GLU A 76 3.50 5.35 -1.40
N LEU A 77 4.54 4.94 -0.67
CA LEU A 77 4.39 4.10 0.50
C LEU A 77 3.88 4.85 1.74
N ILE A 78 4.11 6.15 1.85
CA ILE A 78 3.77 6.93 3.05
C ILE A 78 2.54 7.82 2.81
N TRP A 79 2.43 8.48 1.66
CA TRP A 79 1.39 9.49 1.39
C TRP A 79 0.33 9.05 0.39
N LYS A 80 0.66 8.18 -0.58
CA LYS A 80 -0.19 7.90 -1.75
C LYS A 80 -0.57 6.42 -1.85
N ARG A 81 -1.11 5.84 -0.77
CA ARG A 81 -1.61 4.45 -0.78
C ARG A 81 -2.86 4.36 -1.64
N VAL A 82 -2.79 3.56 -2.70
CA VAL A 82 -3.92 3.30 -3.60
C VAL A 82 -4.89 2.32 -2.94
N ILE A 83 -6.12 2.77 -2.72
CA ILE A 83 -7.24 1.94 -2.25
C ILE A 83 -8.21 1.72 -3.41
N PHE A 84 -8.44 0.45 -3.72
CA PHE A 84 -9.45 0.06 -4.69
C PHE A 84 -10.82 -0.10 -4.04
N PRO A 85 -11.91 0.27 -4.74
CA PRO A 85 -13.26 -0.03 -4.27
C PRO A 85 -13.45 -1.53 -4.03
N GLY A 86 -13.88 -1.89 -2.83
CA GLY A 86 -14.11 -3.29 -2.42
C GLY A 86 -12.86 -4.05 -1.94
N SER A 87 -11.65 -3.50 -2.08
CA SER A 87 -10.44 -4.13 -1.53
C SER A 87 -10.31 -3.83 -0.04
N ARG A 88 -9.91 -4.86 0.71
CA ARG A 88 -9.58 -4.75 2.14
C ARG A 88 -8.18 -4.17 2.37
N PHE A 89 -7.27 -4.32 1.40
CA PHE A 89 -5.87 -3.87 1.49
C PHE A 89 -5.56 -2.85 0.40
N ASP A 90 -4.59 -1.97 0.66
CA ASP A 90 -4.06 -1.11 -0.38
C ASP A 90 -3.20 -1.89 -1.39
N LEU A 91 -3.02 -1.36 -2.59
CA LEU A 91 -2.26 -1.99 -3.68
C LEU A 91 -0.84 -2.39 -3.29
N ALA A 92 -0.13 -1.54 -2.55
CA ALA A 92 1.26 -1.83 -2.18
C ALA A 92 1.38 -2.94 -1.13
N THR A 93 0.41 -3.07 -0.21
CA THR A 93 0.32 -4.24 0.67
C THR A 93 0.02 -5.52 -0.14
N LEU A 94 -0.89 -5.44 -1.12
CA LEU A 94 -1.21 -6.58 -1.98
C LEU A 94 -0.01 -7.04 -2.81
N LEU A 95 0.73 -6.12 -3.42
CA LEU A 95 1.95 -6.42 -4.18
C LEU A 95 3.02 -7.07 -3.32
N TRP A 96 3.25 -6.54 -2.12
CA TRP A 96 4.21 -7.12 -1.18
C TRP A 96 3.86 -8.56 -0.80
N ARG A 97 2.58 -8.88 -0.58
CA ARG A 97 2.13 -10.25 -0.28
C ARG A 97 2.38 -11.21 -1.43
N ILE A 98 2.09 -10.79 -2.65
CA ILE A 98 2.36 -11.60 -3.84
C ILE A 98 3.86 -11.90 -3.95
N GLU A 99 4.69 -10.87 -3.76
CA GLU A 99 6.14 -10.99 -3.82
C GLU A 99 6.67 -12.05 -2.84
N GLN A 100 6.08 -12.18 -1.65
CA GLN A 100 6.48 -13.23 -0.69
C GLN A 100 6.23 -14.66 -1.19
N SER A 101 5.33 -14.84 -2.16
CA SER A 101 4.95 -16.12 -2.77
C SER A 101 5.37 -16.23 -4.23
N TRP A 102 6.29 -15.38 -4.69
CA TRP A 102 6.67 -15.35 -6.10
C TRP A 102 7.45 -16.61 -6.50
N PRO A 103 7.05 -17.34 -7.57
CA PRO A 103 7.75 -18.55 -7.98
C PRO A 103 9.20 -18.29 -8.41
N LEU A 104 10.12 -19.21 -8.11
CA LEU A 104 11.52 -19.09 -8.50
C LEU A 104 11.76 -19.46 -9.97
N GLU A 105 10.95 -20.37 -10.52
CA GLU A 105 11.07 -20.86 -11.89
C GLU A 105 10.48 -19.87 -12.90
N ASP A 106 11.19 -19.62 -14.00
CA ASP A 106 10.86 -18.58 -14.98
C ASP A 106 9.48 -18.77 -15.63
N GLU A 107 9.10 -20.02 -15.93
CA GLU A 107 7.80 -20.33 -16.53
C GLU A 107 6.64 -20.13 -15.56
N GLU A 108 6.80 -20.60 -14.32
CA GLU A 108 5.83 -20.42 -13.25
C GLU A 108 5.69 -18.94 -12.87
N SER A 109 6.79 -18.19 -12.85
CA SER A 109 6.81 -16.73 -12.66
C SER A 109 5.95 -15.99 -13.69
N ARG A 110 6.10 -16.32 -14.98
CA ARG A 110 5.31 -15.68 -16.05
C ARG A 110 3.82 -15.98 -15.92
N LEU A 111 3.49 -17.26 -15.67
CA LEU A 111 2.10 -17.68 -15.48
C LEU A 111 1.49 -17.01 -14.24
N HIS A 112 2.25 -16.91 -13.16
CA HIS A 112 1.84 -16.24 -11.93
C HIS A 112 1.57 -14.75 -12.19
N ALA A 113 2.50 -14.03 -12.82
CA ALA A 113 2.32 -12.62 -13.17
C ALA A 113 1.07 -12.38 -14.03
N SER A 114 0.86 -13.20 -15.07
CA SER A 114 -0.34 -13.12 -15.91
C SER A 114 -1.61 -13.35 -15.11
N THR A 115 -1.60 -14.33 -14.20
CA THR A 115 -2.76 -14.66 -13.35
C THR A 115 -3.07 -13.52 -12.38
N GLN A 116 -2.06 -12.93 -11.74
CA GLN A 116 -2.24 -11.80 -10.82
C GLN A 116 -2.76 -10.55 -11.55
N ALA A 117 -2.24 -10.24 -12.74
CA ALA A 117 -2.72 -9.12 -13.55
C ALA A 117 -4.20 -9.31 -13.95
N ASP A 118 -4.56 -10.52 -14.39
CA ASP A 118 -5.93 -10.87 -14.73
C ASP A 118 -6.87 -10.72 -13.53
N MET A 119 -6.45 -11.21 -12.35
CA MET A 119 -7.22 -11.10 -11.12
C MET A 119 -7.40 -9.64 -10.70
N LEU A 120 -6.33 -8.84 -10.72
CA LEU A 120 -6.41 -7.42 -10.39
C LEU A 120 -7.43 -6.69 -11.24
N VAL A 121 -7.44 -6.93 -12.55
CA VAL A 121 -8.40 -6.28 -13.47
C VAL A 121 -9.82 -6.80 -13.22
N LYS A 122 -9.99 -8.11 -13.02
CA LYS A 122 -11.31 -8.74 -12.91
C LYS A 122 -11.96 -8.53 -11.55
N THR A 123 -11.22 -8.45 -10.46
CA THR A 123 -11.76 -8.41 -9.10
C THR A 123 -11.29 -7.20 -8.29
N GLY A 124 -10.18 -6.55 -8.68
CA GLY A 124 -9.54 -5.55 -7.84
C GLY A 124 -8.76 -6.15 -6.67
N GLU A 125 -8.59 -7.46 -6.66
CA GLU A 125 -7.88 -8.20 -5.63
C GLU A 125 -6.70 -8.95 -6.25
N LEU A 126 -5.68 -9.13 -5.44
CA LEU A 126 -4.56 -10.01 -5.72
C LEU A 126 -4.68 -11.21 -4.80
N ILE A 127 -4.52 -12.42 -5.33
CA ILE A 127 -4.66 -13.66 -4.55
C ILE A 127 -3.25 -14.09 -4.13
N PRO A 128 -2.91 -14.07 -2.84
CA PRO A 128 -1.70 -14.73 -2.36
C PRO A 128 -1.83 -16.23 -2.65
N GLN A 129 -0.81 -16.88 -3.21
CA GLN A 129 -0.83 -18.34 -3.31
C GLN A 129 -0.82 -18.94 -1.90
N SER A 130 -1.70 -19.92 -1.67
CA SER A 130 -1.83 -20.64 -0.40
C SER A 130 -0.70 -21.63 -0.19
#